data_AF-A0A1W9KVZ5-F1
#
_entry.id   AF-A0A1W9KVZ5-F1
#
_cell.length_a   1.000
_cell.length_b   1.000
_cell.length_c   1.000
_cell.angle_alpha   90.00
_cell.angle_beta   90.00
_cell.angle_gamma   90.00
#
_symmetry.space_group_name_H-M   'P 1'
#
loop_
_entity.id
_entity.type
_entity.pdbx_description
1 polymer ?
#
loop_
_entity_poly.entity_id
_entity_poly.type
_entity_poly.pdbx_seq_one_letter_code
_entity_poly.pdbx_strand_id
1 'polypeptide(L)'
;MGLSGGRPYANMGQPNQLATLLLWALLACAWGYSQERIRAAVAGLLASFLLIGIALTQSRTAWLGLIFLVVGAWIWRKLWRSKWVPWFSTGLFIIFWFYPLLLKEINILLLIDTSQSYFREPMQGELRPLAWRIFLNGVHCQPWLGYGLTEVRSVQLDSAVDFPPLFGTFAQSHNLFLDLFLWLGLPLGFFVSGAIIWRFVFFVRGVSNAKDAILVMFLGVVGIHAMLELPLHYAYFLLPTGLIIGVLNHRMGGKPLFTTPRWTLMGFLLLVSALLSIIVVDYFRVEASYQTARFELARIGTLPPGRPPEVVMLNQLREQITFMRYEPKEGMTPQELDWTQKIVSVYPSSGSIYKVAKALALNGQPVQAKLWLKRVCKVSSVEECNVIQRVWKLDSQSNPLIDAVKWPN
;
A
#
# COMPACT_ATOMS: atom_id res chain seq x y z
N MET A 1 -4.44 -8.38 -17.59
CA MET A 1 -4.66 -6.92 -17.48
C MET A 1 -5.03 -6.44 -18.87
N GLY A 2 -6.30 -6.66 -19.25
CA GLY A 2 -6.83 -6.20 -20.53
C GLY A 2 -7.39 -4.79 -20.36
N LEU A 3 -7.50 -4.08 -21.49
CA LEU A 3 -8.04 -2.74 -21.67
C LEU A 3 -9.51 -2.60 -21.19
N SER A 4 -9.78 -2.78 -19.90
CA SER A 4 -10.97 -2.22 -19.27
C SER A 4 -10.75 -0.72 -19.17
N GLY A 5 -11.65 0.11 -19.69
CA GLY A 5 -11.58 1.58 -19.76
C GLY A 5 -11.24 2.29 -18.44
N GLY A 6 -9.98 2.18 -18.03
CA GLY A 6 -9.46 2.58 -16.74
C GLY A 6 -8.60 3.83 -16.82
N ARG A 7 -8.51 4.52 -15.69
CA ARG A 7 -7.72 5.75 -15.54
C ARG A 7 -6.28 5.57 -16.03
N PRO A 8 -5.74 6.48 -16.86
CA PRO A 8 -4.34 6.43 -17.26
C PRO A 8 -3.39 6.42 -16.05
N TYR A 9 -2.50 5.42 -16.01
CA TYR A 9 -1.47 5.26 -14.98
C TYR A 9 -0.06 5.06 -15.57
N ALA A 10 0.08 5.12 -16.90
CA ALA A 10 1.34 4.89 -17.62
C ALA A 10 2.05 3.60 -17.16
N ASN A 11 3.36 3.62 -16.99
CA ASN A 11 4.16 2.49 -16.52
C ASN A 11 4.09 2.28 -14.98
N MET A 12 3.37 3.13 -14.24
CA MET A 12 3.34 3.08 -12.78
C MET A 12 2.33 2.07 -12.22
N GLY A 13 1.41 1.56 -13.06
CA GLY A 13 0.38 0.60 -12.64
C GLY A 13 -0.70 1.15 -11.69
N GLN A 14 -0.53 2.37 -11.15
CA GLN A 14 -1.50 3.02 -10.27
C GLN A 14 -1.57 4.56 -10.50
N PRO A 15 -2.77 5.15 -10.74
CA PRO A 15 -2.91 6.57 -11.05
C PRO A 15 -2.45 7.53 -9.93
N ASN A 16 -2.66 7.15 -8.67
CA ASN A 16 -2.26 7.92 -7.47
C ASN A 16 -0.73 8.08 -7.36
N GLN A 17 0.04 7.07 -7.76
CA GLN A 17 1.49 7.12 -7.79
C GLN A 17 1.99 8.05 -8.90
N LEU A 18 1.45 7.89 -10.11
CA LEU A 18 1.76 8.79 -11.22
C LEU A 18 1.47 10.25 -10.84
N ALA A 19 0.31 10.52 -10.22
CA ALA A 19 -0.04 11.86 -9.77
C ALA A 19 1.00 12.47 -8.82
N THR A 20 1.51 11.67 -7.89
CA THR A 20 2.51 12.12 -6.91
C THR A 20 3.85 12.44 -7.58
N LEU A 21 4.29 11.62 -8.53
CA LEU A 21 5.48 11.91 -9.33
C LEU A 21 5.32 13.18 -10.17
N LEU A 22 4.13 13.41 -10.74
CA LEU A 22 3.85 14.64 -11.49
C LEU A 22 3.80 15.89 -10.57
N LEU A 23 3.29 15.78 -9.35
CA LEU A 23 3.39 16.84 -8.34
C LEU A 23 4.85 17.15 -7.98
N TRP A 24 5.69 16.12 -7.84
CA TRP A 24 7.13 16.31 -7.66
C TRP A 24 7.79 16.93 -8.90
N ALA A 25 7.32 16.60 -10.11
CA ALA A 25 7.79 17.24 -11.33
C ALA A 25 7.41 18.74 -11.39
N LEU A 26 6.22 19.13 -10.91
CA LEU A 26 5.85 20.53 -10.75
C LEU A 26 6.78 21.27 -9.78
N LEU A 27 7.13 20.63 -8.66
CA LEU A 27 8.11 21.17 -7.71
C LEU A 27 9.51 21.26 -8.31
N ALA A 28 9.92 20.32 -9.15
CA ALA A 28 11.16 20.39 -9.91
C ALA A 28 11.16 21.54 -10.92
N CYS A 29 10.03 21.82 -11.57
CA CYS A 29 9.88 23.01 -12.43
C CYS A 29 10.01 24.31 -11.61
N ALA A 30 9.34 24.39 -10.46
CA ALA A 30 9.45 25.53 -9.55
C ALA A 30 10.90 25.73 -9.05
N TRP A 31 11.61 24.62 -8.78
CA TRP A 31 13.03 24.62 -8.41
C TRP A 31 13.91 25.17 -9.54
N GLY A 32 13.74 24.66 -10.76
CA GLY A 32 14.48 25.13 -11.93
C GLY A 32 14.30 26.64 -12.16
N TYR A 33 13.07 27.13 -12.02
CA TYR A 33 12.76 28.57 -12.15
C TYR A 33 13.42 29.40 -11.02
N SER A 34 13.31 28.92 -9.78
CA SER A 34 13.92 29.59 -8.60
C SER A 34 15.44 29.64 -8.67
N GLN A 35 16.04 28.69 -9.39
CA GLN A 35 17.49 28.58 -9.62
C GLN A 35 17.97 29.24 -10.90
N GLU A 36 17.07 29.94 -11.61
CA GLU A 36 17.36 30.60 -12.90
C GLU A 36 17.83 29.65 -14.01
N ARG A 37 17.58 28.35 -13.87
CA ARG A 37 17.92 27.33 -14.86
C ARG A 37 16.91 27.28 -16.00
N ILE A 38 15.67 27.67 -15.75
CA ILE A 38 14.62 27.79 -16.77
C ILE A 38 13.90 29.14 -16.65
N ARG A 39 13.48 29.69 -17.79
CA ARG A 39 12.71 30.95 -17.87
C ARG A 39 11.26 30.72 -17.45
N ALA A 40 10.59 31.79 -17.02
CA ALA A 40 9.19 31.74 -16.56
C ALA A 40 8.23 31.14 -17.60
N ALA A 41 8.39 31.47 -18.89
CA ALA A 41 7.56 30.93 -19.96
C ALA A 41 7.70 29.40 -20.08
N VAL A 42 8.93 28.88 -20.03
CA VAL A 42 9.21 27.44 -20.08
C VAL A 42 8.64 26.75 -18.83
N ALA A 43 8.84 27.33 -17.65
CA ALA A 43 8.27 26.79 -16.41
C ALA A 43 6.74 26.75 -16.45
N GLY A 44 6.09 27.78 -16.99
CA GLY A 44 4.65 27.85 -17.16
C GLY A 44 4.10 26.81 -18.14
N LEU A 45 4.72 26.68 -19.31
CA LEU A 45 4.33 25.67 -20.30
C LEU A 45 4.48 24.24 -19.76
N LEU A 46 5.62 23.95 -19.10
CA LEU A 46 5.84 22.65 -18.47
C LEU A 46 4.82 22.38 -17.37
N ALA A 47 4.54 23.36 -16.51
CA ALA A 47 3.56 23.20 -15.45
C ALA A 47 2.15 22.94 -15.98
N SER A 48 1.70 23.70 -16.99
CA SER A 48 0.42 23.47 -17.67
C SER A 48 0.33 22.07 -18.28
N PHE A 49 1.39 21.61 -18.97
CA PHE A 49 1.44 20.27 -19.54
C PHE A 49 1.35 19.18 -18.45
N LEU A 50 2.12 19.31 -17.37
CA LEU A 50 2.09 18.37 -16.25
C LEU A 50 0.71 18.31 -15.57
N LEU A 51 0.00 19.44 -15.48
CA LEU A 51 -1.35 19.49 -14.91
C LEU A 51 -2.38 18.70 -15.73
N ILE A 52 -2.24 18.64 -17.06
CA ILE A 52 -3.07 17.75 -17.90
C ILE A 52 -2.83 16.29 -17.49
N GLY A 53 -1.58 15.89 -17.33
CA GLY A 53 -1.21 14.55 -16.86
C GLY A 53 -1.80 14.25 -15.47
N ILE A 54 -1.75 15.22 -14.55
CA ILE A 54 -2.35 15.10 -13.22
C ILE A 54 -3.87 14.92 -13.33
N ALA A 55 -4.54 15.69 -14.19
CA ALA A 55 -5.99 15.62 -14.37
C ALA A 55 -6.42 14.25 -14.92
N LEU A 56 -5.65 13.68 -15.86
CA LEU A 56 -5.88 12.34 -16.41
C LEU A 56 -5.83 11.24 -15.35
N THR A 57 -5.03 11.39 -14.29
CA THR A 57 -4.98 10.39 -13.21
C THR A 57 -6.27 10.29 -12.39
N GLN A 58 -7.09 11.35 -12.39
CA GLN A 58 -8.31 11.48 -11.58
C GLN A 58 -8.10 11.16 -10.08
N SER A 59 -6.90 11.40 -9.55
CA SER A 59 -6.57 11.05 -8.17
C SER A 59 -6.98 12.14 -7.18
N ARG A 60 -7.71 11.76 -6.11
CA ARG A 60 -8.02 12.67 -4.98
C ARG A 60 -6.76 13.12 -4.24
N THR A 61 -5.72 12.28 -4.19
CA THR A 61 -4.42 12.65 -3.60
C THR A 61 -3.81 13.83 -4.35
N ALA A 62 -4.02 13.90 -5.66
CA ALA A 62 -3.50 14.97 -6.50
C ALA A 62 -4.14 16.31 -6.18
N TRP A 63 -5.47 16.33 -5.98
CA TRP A 63 -6.21 17.52 -5.59
C TRP A 63 -5.71 18.10 -4.27
N LEU A 64 -5.59 17.26 -3.23
CA LEU A 64 -5.05 17.71 -1.94
C LEU A 64 -3.60 18.17 -2.06
N GLY A 65 -2.79 17.47 -2.87
CA GLY A 65 -1.42 17.86 -3.18
C GLY A 65 -1.35 19.25 -3.82
N LEU A 66 -2.15 19.52 -4.88
CA LEU A 66 -2.20 20.82 -5.54
C LEU A 66 -2.68 21.94 -4.62
N ILE A 67 -3.73 21.70 -3.82
CA ILE A 67 -4.20 22.66 -2.80
C ILE A 67 -3.06 22.98 -1.84
N PHE A 68 -2.37 21.96 -1.34
CA PHE A 68 -1.22 22.12 -0.46
C PHE A 68 -0.08 22.92 -1.11
N LEU A 69 0.23 22.67 -2.39
CA LEU A 69 1.24 23.43 -3.12
C LEU A 69 0.85 24.92 -3.29
N VAL A 70 -0.41 25.21 -3.60
CA VAL A 70 -0.90 26.60 -3.73
C VAL A 70 -0.87 27.31 -2.37
N VAL A 71 -1.34 26.65 -1.31
CA VAL A 71 -1.29 27.18 0.06
C VAL A 71 0.17 27.44 0.48
N GLY A 72 1.08 26.50 0.24
CA GLY A 72 2.51 26.67 0.48
C GLY A 72 3.10 27.85 -0.28
N ALA A 73 2.75 28.01 -1.56
CA ALA A 73 3.16 29.15 -2.37
C ALA A 73 2.74 30.50 -1.74
N TRP A 74 1.53 30.58 -1.18
CA TRP A 74 1.04 31.76 -0.48
C TRP A 74 1.69 32.00 0.88
N ILE A 75 1.85 30.95 1.70
CA ILE A 75 2.51 31.03 3.02
C ILE A 75 3.93 31.59 2.86
N TRP A 76 4.69 31.07 1.90
CA TRP A 76 6.07 31.49 1.63
C TRP A 76 6.19 32.56 0.55
N ARG A 77 5.14 33.36 0.30
CA ARG A 77 5.08 34.32 -0.83
C ARG A 77 6.27 35.28 -0.93
N LYS A 78 6.87 35.66 0.20
CA LYS A 78 8.00 36.60 0.29
C LYS A 78 9.34 35.96 -0.08
N LEU A 79 9.42 34.62 -0.10
CA LEU A 79 10.66 33.88 -0.33
C LEU A 79 10.89 33.56 -1.81
N TRP A 80 9.85 33.69 -2.66
CA TRP A 80 9.94 33.43 -4.08
C TRP A 80 10.70 34.52 -4.83
N ARG A 81 11.38 34.13 -5.91
CA ARG A 81 12.07 35.04 -6.83
C ARG A 81 11.17 36.16 -7.35
N SER A 82 9.89 35.85 -7.60
CA SER A 82 8.91 36.79 -8.12
C SER A 82 7.66 36.78 -7.24
N LYS A 83 7.14 37.97 -6.93
CA LYS A 83 5.86 38.16 -6.22
C LYS A 83 4.67 37.54 -6.95
N TRP A 84 4.83 37.22 -8.25
CA TRP A 84 3.80 36.62 -9.09
C TRP A 84 3.71 35.10 -8.96
N VAL A 85 4.68 34.42 -8.33
CA VAL A 85 4.66 32.95 -8.21
C VAL A 85 3.37 32.42 -7.55
N PRO A 86 2.90 32.95 -6.40
CA PRO A 86 1.66 32.46 -5.77
C PRO A 86 0.42 32.69 -6.65
N TRP A 87 0.36 33.83 -7.32
CA TRP A 87 -0.72 34.16 -8.25
C TRP A 87 -0.72 33.24 -9.46
N PHE A 88 0.46 32.97 -10.04
CA PHE A 88 0.61 32.07 -11.17
C PHE A 88 0.23 30.63 -10.79
N SER A 89 0.69 30.13 -9.64
CA SER A 89 0.28 28.83 -9.11
C SER A 89 -1.24 28.75 -8.89
N THR A 90 -1.86 29.83 -8.39
CA THR A 90 -3.32 29.91 -8.22
C THR A 90 -4.05 29.89 -9.57
N GLY A 91 -3.57 30.65 -10.55
CA GLY A 91 -4.13 30.65 -11.91
C GLY A 91 -4.04 29.28 -12.58
N LEU A 92 -2.89 28.61 -12.46
CA LEU A 92 -2.72 27.22 -12.91
C LEU A 92 -3.66 26.24 -12.20
N PHE A 93 -3.86 26.40 -10.90
CA PHE A 93 -4.83 25.58 -10.15
C PHE A 93 -6.26 25.83 -10.62
N ILE A 94 -6.65 27.08 -10.89
CA ILE A 94 -7.95 27.41 -11.48
C ILE A 94 -8.10 26.78 -12.87
N ILE A 95 -7.06 26.85 -13.72
CA ILE A 95 -7.06 26.17 -15.02
C ILE A 95 -7.24 24.65 -14.85
N PHE A 96 -6.56 24.06 -13.86
CA PHE A 96 -6.67 22.64 -13.56
C PHE A 96 -8.10 22.22 -13.20
N TRP A 97 -8.90 23.07 -12.55
CA TRP A 97 -10.32 22.80 -12.29
C TRP A 97 -11.14 22.58 -13.57
N PHE A 98 -10.73 23.18 -14.69
CA PHE A 98 -11.42 23.02 -15.98
C PHE A 98 -10.94 21.79 -16.77
N TYR A 99 -9.76 21.22 -16.47
CA TYR A 99 -9.25 20.07 -17.21
C TYR A 99 -10.16 18.84 -17.14
N PRO A 100 -10.75 18.44 -15.99
CA PRO A 100 -11.69 17.32 -15.97
C PRO A 100 -12.91 17.52 -16.88
N LEU A 101 -13.42 18.76 -16.99
CA LEU A 101 -14.53 19.09 -17.89
C LEU A 101 -14.10 18.95 -19.34
N LEU A 102 -12.94 19.53 -19.70
CA LEU A 102 -12.39 19.40 -21.05
C LEU A 102 -12.11 17.94 -21.43
N LEU A 103 -11.52 17.17 -20.51
CA LEU A 103 -11.22 15.75 -20.73
C LEU A 103 -12.49 14.92 -20.93
N LYS A 104 -13.58 15.24 -20.22
CA LYS A 104 -14.88 14.62 -20.44
C LYS A 104 -15.38 14.86 -21.87
N GLU A 105 -15.37 16.12 -22.33
CA GLU A 105 -15.81 16.44 -23.69
C GLU A 105 -14.92 15.78 -24.76
N ILE A 106 -13.61 15.70 -24.53
CA ILE A 106 -12.68 14.99 -25.42
C ILE A 106 -13.01 13.49 -25.46
N ASN A 107 -13.33 12.84 -24.34
CA ASN A 107 -13.67 11.42 -24.35
C ASN A 107 -14.99 11.14 -25.07
N ILE A 108 -15.98 12.03 -24.91
CA ILE A 108 -17.23 11.98 -25.67
C ILE A 108 -16.93 12.12 -27.17
N LEU A 109 -16.12 13.10 -27.56
CA LEU A 109 -15.74 13.34 -28.95
C LEU A 109 -14.99 12.15 -29.56
N LEU A 110 -14.11 11.51 -28.78
CA LEU A 110 -13.30 10.37 -29.21
C LEU A 110 -14.03 9.02 -29.10
N LEU A 111 -15.30 9.01 -28.68
CA LEU A 111 -16.11 7.80 -28.49
C LEU A 111 -15.43 6.75 -27.60
N ILE A 112 -14.64 7.20 -26.63
CA ILE A 112 -14.05 6.34 -25.61
C ILE A 112 -15.15 6.06 -24.58
N ASP A 113 -15.50 4.77 -24.42
CA ASP A 113 -16.64 4.29 -23.64
C ASP A 113 -16.78 5.04 -22.29
N THR A 114 -17.94 5.69 -22.10
CA THR A 114 -18.29 6.53 -20.95
C THR A 114 -18.95 5.74 -19.82
N SER A 115 -19.08 4.42 -19.97
CA SER A 115 -19.71 3.53 -18.98
C SER A 115 -19.04 3.53 -17.60
N GLN A 116 -17.78 3.97 -17.50
CA GLN A 116 -17.15 4.28 -16.22
C GLN A 116 -17.27 5.77 -15.90
N SER A 117 -18.15 6.09 -14.95
CA SER A 117 -18.23 7.40 -14.34
C SER A 117 -16.83 7.90 -13.96
N TYR A 118 -16.44 9.08 -14.48
CA TYR A 118 -15.28 9.85 -14.01
C TYR A 118 -15.25 9.96 -12.47
N PHE A 119 -16.45 9.89 -11.87
CA PHE A 119 -16.71 9.68 -10.46
C PHE A 119 -16.80 8.18 -10.14
N ARG A 120 -15.69 7.64 -9.59
CA ARG A 120 -15.50 6.34 -8.89
C ARG A 120 -16.73 5.42 -8.77
N GLU A 121 -16.53 4.12 -9.05
CA GLU A 121 -17.34 3.08 -8.42
C GLU A 121 -17.30 3.25 -6.88
N PRO A 122 -18.46 3.32 -6.20
CA PRO A 122 -18.55 3.67 -4.78
C PRO A 122 -17.85 2.70 -3.80
N MET A 123 -17.68 1.44 -4.22
CA MET A 123 -17.39 0.30 -3.33
C MET A 123 -16.17 0.50 -2.41
N GLN A 124 -15.01 0.93 -2.91
CA GLN A 124 -13.82 1.05 -2.05
C GLN A 124 -13.79 2.29 -1.15
N GLY A 125 -14.49 3.37 -1.52
CA GLY A 125 -14.56 4.58 -0.70
C GLY A 125 -15.48 4.41 0.50
N GLU A 126 -16.59 3.70 0.30
CA GLU A 126 -17.61 3.43 1.32
C GLU A 126 -17.16 2.43 2.38
N LEU A 127 -16.23 1.52 2.05
CA LEU A 127 -15.74 0.51 2.97
C LEU A 127 -14.63 1.02 3.92
N ARG A 128 -13.98 2.15 3.62
CA ARG A 128 -12.88 2.69 4.46
C ARG A 128 -13.31 3.01 5.91
N PRO A 129 -14.44 3.69 6.16
CA PRO A 129 -14.90 3.93 7.52
C PRO A 129 -15.13 2.65 8.32
N LEU A 130 -15.66 1.59 7.66
CA LEU A 130 -15.82 0.28 8.30
C LEU A 130 -14.47 -0.38 8.57
N ALA A 131 -13.55 -0.34 7.60
CA ALA A 131 -12.19 -0.86 7.78
C ALA A 131 -11.46 -0.15 8.93
N TRP A 132 -11.59 1.17 9.06
CA TRP A 132 -11.02 1.92 10.17
C TRP A 132 -11.60 1.53 11.52
N ARG A 133 -12.90 1.20 11.62
CA ARG A 133 -13.47 0.66 12.87
C ARG A 133 -12.83 -0.67 13.25
N ILE A 134 -12.62 -1.57 12.28
CA ILE A 134 -11.93 -2.84 12.47
C ILE A 134 -10.49 -2.62 12.93
N PHE A 135 -9.76 -1.71 12.29
CA PHE A 135 -8.37 -1.42 12.64
C PHE A 135 -8.22 -0.72 13.99
N LEU A 136 -9.11 0.21 14.33
CA LEU A 136 -9.14 0.81 15.66
C LEU A 136 -9.41 -0.25 16.74
N ASN A 137 -10.30 -1.22 16.47
CA ASN A 137 -10.48 -2.38 17.35
C ASN A 137 -9.18 -3.19 17.48
N GLY A 138 -8.47 -3.43 16.38
CA GLY A 138 -7.14 -4.05 16.41
C GLY A 138 -6.15 -3.33 17.34
N VAL A 139 -6.07 -2.00 17.26
CA VAL A 139 -5.23 -1.20 18.17
C VAL A 139 -5.63 -1.43 19.65
N HIS A 140 -6.92 -1.58 19.94
CA HIS A 140 -7.40 -1.91 21.29
C HIS A 140 -7.09 -3.36 21.71
N CYS A 141 -7.08 -4.31 20.78
CA CYS A 141 -6.74 -5.71 21.05
C CYS A 141 -5.24 -5.91 21.33
N GLN A 142 -4.36 -5.17 20.65
CA GLN A 142 -2.90 -5.26 20.82
C GLN A 142 -2.27 -3.88 21.08
N PRO A 143 -2.59 -3.21 22.20
CA PRO A 143 -2.24 -1.81 22.41
C PRO A 143 -0.75 -1.59 22.72
N TRP A 144 -0.02 -2.61 23.16
CA TRP A 144 1.36 -2.44 23.63
C TRP A 144 2.39 -2.67 22.53
N LEU A 145 2.30 -3.81 21.83
CA LEU A 145 3.26 -4.23 20.82
C LEU A 145 2.74 -4.10 19.39
N GLY A 146 1.42 -3.92 19.22
CA GLY A 146 0.78 -4.02 17.90
C GLY A 146 0.80 -5.45 17.35
N TYR A 147 0.45 -5.58 16.08
CA TYR A 147 0.42 -6.83 15.33
C TYR A 147 1.73 -7.14 14.60
N GLY A 148 2.67 -6.19 14.57
CA GLY A 148 3.90 -6.30 13.81
C GLY A 148 3.87 -5.54 12.48
N LEU A 149 5.05 -5.31 11.93
CA LEU A 149 5.24 -4.55 10.70
C LEU A 149 4.52 -5.23 9.53
N THR A 150 3.70 -4.48 8.81
CA THR A 150 2.97 -4.91 7.61
C THR A 150 1.83 -5.93 7.82
N GLU A 151 1.49 -6.29 9.07
CA GLU A 151 0.51 -7.35 9.41
C GLU A 151 -0.95 -6.85 9.50
N VAL A 152 -1.35 -5.89 8.66
CA VAL A 152 -2.72 -5.32 8.71
C VAL A 152 -3.79 -6.34 8.28
N ARG A 153 -3.43 -7.31 7.43
CA ARG A 153 -4.35 -8.39 7.03
C ARG A 153 -4.71 -9.29 8.20
N SER A 154 -3.75 -9.59 9.07
CA SER A 154 -4.00 -10.39 10.27
C SER A 154 -4.95 -9.68 11.22
N VAL A 155 -4.82 -8.35 11.38
CA VAL A 155 -5.76 -7.52 12.16
C VAL A 155 -7.18 -7.69 11.64
N GLN A 156 -7.36 -7.57 10.31
CA GLN A 156 -8.67 -7.71 9.69
C GLN A 156 -9.24 -9.12 9.92
N LEU A 157 -8.43 -10.16 9.78
CA LEU A 157 -8.86 -11.55 9.93
C LEU A 157 -9.26 -11.88 11.37
N ASP A 158 -8.49 -11.40 12.35
CA ASP A 158 -8.73 -11.64 13.77
C ASP A 158 -10.05 -11.00 14.21
N SER A 159 -10.31 -9.76 13.78
CA SER A 159 -11.54 -9.02 14.09
C SER A 159 -12.69 -9.31 13.10
N ALA A 160 -12.51 -10.18 12.10
CA ALA A 160 -13.46 -10.29 10.98
C ALA A 160 -14.89 -10.68 11.41
N VAL A 161 -15.01 -11.48 12.47
CA VAL A 161 -16.31 -12.03 12.92
C VAL A 161 -17.13 -10.99 13.68
N ASP A 162 -16.47 -10.03 14.33
CA ASP A 162 -17.11 -9.02 15.19
C ASP A 162 -17.69 -7.84 14.41
N PHE A 163 -17.36 -7.73 13.12
CA PHE A 163 -17.75 -6.62 12.26
C PHE A 163 -18.52 -7.09 11.02
N PRO A 164 -19.29 -6.19 10.37
CA PRO A 164 -19.85 -6.44 9.04
C PRO A 164 -18.77 -6.83 8.00
N PRO A 165 -19.14 -7.61 6.97
CA PRO A 165 -18.19 -8.04 5.94
C PRO A 165 -17.59 -6.86 5.16
N LEU A 166 -16.29 -6.94 4.86
CA LEU A 166 -15.57 -6.00 4.00
C LEU A 166 -15.51 -6.44 2.53
N PHE A 167 -15.96 -7.66 2.23
CA PHE A 167 -15.99 -8.26 0.88
C PHE A 167 -14.64 -8.28 0.15
N GLY A 168 -13.55 -8.25 0.91
CA GLY A 168 -12.18 -8.25 0.41
C GLY A 168 -11.18 -8.04 1.53
N THR A 169 -9.89 -8.06 1.21
CA THR A 169 -8.80 -7.86 2.18
C THR A 169 -8.11 -6.52 1.98
N PHE A 170 -7.79 -5.88 3.09
CA PHE A 170 -6.99 -4.66 3.14
C PHE A 170 -5.56 -5.03 3.53
N ALA A 171 -4.60 -4.69 2.68
CA ALA A 171 -3.19 -4.86 3.01
C ALA A 171 -2.68 -3.83 4.04
N GLN A 172 -3.51 -2.85 4.41
CA GLN A 172 -3.14 -1.61 5.09
C GLN A 172 -4.36 -0.73 5.41
N SER A 173 -4.20 0.25 6.29
CA SER A 173 -5.31 1.09 6.77
C SER A 173 -5.61 2.33 5.91
N HIS A 174 -4.82 2.62 4.90
CA HIS A 174 -4.86 3.85 4.10
C HIS A 174 -4.59 5.11 4.94
N ASN A 175 -3.79 4.98 6.00
CA ASN A 175 -3.39 6.07 6.88
C ASN A 175 -2.08 5.72 7.61
N LEU A 176 -0.98 6.40 7.27
CA LEU A 176 0.34 6.19 7.88
C LEU A 176 0.32 6.09 9.42
N PHE A 177 -0.42 6.97 10.12
CA PHE A 177 -0.40 6.99 11.58
C PHE A 177 -1.19 5.81 12.18
N LEU A 178 -2.31 5.45 11.56
CA LEU A 178 -3.06 4.26 11.96
C LEU A 178 -2.23 2.99 11.70
N ASP A 179 -1.53 2.91 10.57
CA ASP A 179 -0.60 1.81 10.29
C ASP A 179 0.52 1.74 11.34
N LEU A 180 1.11 2.88 11.76
CA LEU A 180 2.11 2.89 12.83
C LEU A 180 1.58 2.36 14.17
N PHE A 181 0.34 2.69 14.53
CA PHE A 181 -0.28 2.15 15.76
C PHE A 181 -0.57 0.65 15.64
N LEU A 182 -1.04 0.19 14.48
CA LEU A 182 -1.27 -1.23 14.23
C LEU A 182 0.03 -2.03 14.28
N TRP A 183 1.13 -1.48 13.74
CA TRP A 183 2.40 -2.18 13.66
C TRP A 183 3.20 -2.18 14.96
N LEU A 184 3.21 -1.06 15.68
CA LEU A 184 4.14 -0.81 16.79
C LEU A 184 3.43 -0.72 18.15
N GLY A 185 2.10 -0.75 18.18
CA GLY A 185 1.32 -0.45 19.37
C GLY A 185 1.28 1.05 19.69
N LEU A 186 0.52 1.40 20.73
CA LEU A 186 0.34 2.77 21.17
C LEU A 186 1.65 3.43 21.64
N PRO A 187 2.49 2.84 22.52
CA PRO A 187 3.64 3.54 23.08
C PRO A 187 4.64 3.96 21.99
N LEU A 188 5.06 2.99 21.17
CA LEU A 188 6.03 3.25 20.11
C LEU A 188 5.39 3.96 18.91
N GLY A 189 4.12 3.65 18.60
CA GLY A 189 3.36 4.35 17.57
C GLY A 189 3.21 5.85 17.87
N PHE A 190 2.92 6.24 19.12
CA PHE A 190 2.84 7.65 19.53
C PHE A 190 4.22 8.32 19.44
N PHE A 191 5.27 7.64 19.91
CA PHE A 191 6.63 8.16 19.83
C PHE A 191 7.06 8.43 18.38
N VAL A 192 6.90 7.46 17.49
CA VAL A 192 7.30 7.60 16.07
C VAL A 192 6.42 8.63 15.35
N SER A 193 5.10 8.59 15.56
CA SER A 193 4.18 9.58 14.98
C SER A 193 4.50 11.00 15.43
N GLY A 194 4.75 11.17 16.74
CA GLY A 194 5.17 12.43 17.33
C GLY A 194 6.50 12.92 16.76
N ALA A 195 7.49 12.03 16.58
CA ALA A 195 8.78 12.36 15.99
C ALA A 195 8.65 12.81 14.53
N ILE A 196 7.82 12.14 13.71
CA ILE A 196 7.54 12.52 12.32
C ILE A 196 6.89 13.91 12.27
N ILE A 197 5.83 14.13 13.06
CA ILE A 197 5.10 15.41 13.09
C ILE A 197 6.03 16.53 13.59
N TRP A 198 6.71 16.32 14.71
CA TRP A 198 7.66 17.28 15.27
C TRP A 198 8.73 17.64 14.25
N ARG A 199 9.27 16.66 13.54
CA ARG A 199 10.31 16.88 12.54
C ARG A 199 9.80 17.65 11.33
N PHE A 200 8.62 17.33 10.84
CA PHE A 200 8.00 18.06 9.74
C PHE A 200 7.70 19.52 10.14
N VAL A 201 7.17 19.75 11.35
CA VAL A 201 6.93 21.10 11.89
C VAL A 201 8.23 21.88 12.02
N PHE A 202 9.31 21.23 12.51
CA PHE A 202 10.64 21.84 12.54
C PHE A 202 11.08 22.30 11.15
N PHE A 203 10.90 21.47 10.11
CA PHE A 203 11.23 21.86 8.74
C PHE A 203 10.38 23.02 8.23
N VAL A 204 9.06 23.00 8.45
CA VAL A 204 8.14 24.08 8.05
C VAL A 204 8.55 25.41 8.69
N ARG A 205 8.91 25.41 9.97
CA ARG A 205 9.36 26.61 10.70
C ARG A 205 10.75 27.08 10.29
N GLY A 206 11.61 26.16 9.85
CA GLY A 206 12.97 26.45 9.39
C GLY A 206 13.08 26.96 7.95
N VAL A 207 11.97 27.05 7.21
CA VAL A 207 11.98 27.52 5.81
C VAL A 207 12.43 28.98 5.75
N SER A 208 13.58 29.21 5.13
CA SER A 208 14.20 30.54 5.04
C SER A 208 14.30 31.11 3.62
N ASN A 209 14.13 30.26 2.60
CA ASN A 209 14.24 30.62 1.19
C ASN A 209 13.36 29.71 0.32
N ALA A 210 13.19 30.06 -0.96
CA ALA A 210 12.37 29.29 -1.91
C ALA A 210 12.76 27.82 -2.05
N LYS A 211 14.07 27.50 -1.95
CA LYS A 211 14.56 26.12 -2.07
C LYS A 211 14.04 25.26 -0.92
N ASP A 212 14.16 25.78 0.30
CA ASP A 212 13.67 25.08 1.50
C ASP A 212 12.15 24.89 1.41
N ALA A 213 11.41 25.90 0.95
CA ALA A 213 9.96 25.80 0.75
C ALA A 213 9.59 24.67 -0.23
N ILE A 214 10.29 24.57 -1.36
CA ILE A 214 10.08 23.51 -2.36
C ILE A 214 10.35 22.13 -1.78
N LEU A 215 11.46 21.96 -1.05
CA LEU A 215 11.84 20.69 -0.43
C LEU A 215 10.85 20.27 0.68
N VAL A 216 10.34 21.22 1.46
CA VAL A 216 9.28 20.96 2.46
C VAL A 216 7.97 20.58 1.77
N MET A 217 7.60 21.26 0.68
CA MET A 217 6.43 20.90 -0.11
C MET A 217 6.55 19.52 -0.75
N PHE A 218 7.76 19.13 -1.18
CA PHE A 218 8.04 17.78 -1.69
C PHE A 218 7.72 16.70 -0.64
N LEU A 219 8.17 16.91 0.60
CA LEU A 219 7.84 16.01 1.72
C LEU A 219 6.35 16.05 2.07
N GLY A 220 5.72 17.22 2.03
CA GLY A 220 4.30 17.35 2.29
C GLY A 220 3.42 16.61 1.27
N VAL A 221 3.79 16.64 -0.02
CA VAL A 221 3.07 15.90 -1.08
C VAL A 221 3.07 14.39 -0.82
N VAL A 222 4.23 13.79 -0.51
CA VAL A 222 4.29 12.36 -0.21
C VAL A 222 3.65 12.03 1.13
N GLY A 223 3.72 12.94 2.11
CA GLY A 223 3.02 12.81 3.39
C GLY A 223 1.50 12.77 3.20
N ILE A 224 0.92 13.68 2.41
CA ILE A 224 -0.50 13.68 2.05
C ILE A 224 -0.88 12.37 1.35
N HIS A 225 -0.05 11.89 0.42
CA HIS A 225 -0.30 10.62 -0.25
C HIS A 225 -0.24 9.44 0.73
N ALA A 226 0.68 9.43 1.69
CA ALA A 226 0.77 8.43 2.77
C ALA A 226 -0.41 8.46 3.76
N MET A 227 -1.20 9.53 3.76
CA MET A 227 -2.43 9.63 4.56
C MET A 227 -3.67 9.07 3.86
N LEU A 228 -3.54 8.66 2.62
CA LEU A 228 -4.65 8.17 1.81
C LEU A 228 -4.37 6.81 1.16
N GLU A 229 -3.10 6.49 0.93
CA GLU A 229 -2.57 5.33 0.22
C GLU A 229 -1.14 5.03 0.75
N LEU A 230 -0.37 4.15 0.09
CA LEU A 230 0.94 3.69 0.56
C LEU A 230 2.12 4.01 -0.37
N PRO A 231 2.41 5.28 -0.68
CA PRO A 231 3.58 5.61 -1.50
C PRO A 231 4.88 5.12 -0.86
N LEU A 232 5.00 5.15 0.47
CA LEU A 232 6.24 4.85 1.18
C LEU A 232 6.64 3.37 1.15
N HIS A 233 5.77 2.48 0.68
CA HIS A 233 6.11 1.08 0.43
C HIS A 233 6.90 0.88 -0.87
N TYR A 234 7.02 1.93 -1.70
CA TYR A 234 7.74 1.89 -2.96
C TYR A 234 9.08 2.62 -2.84
N ALA A 235 10.17 1.95 -3.20
CA ALA A 235 11.53 2.48 -3.07
C ALA A 235 11.73 3.81 -3.82
N TYR A 236 11.07 4.00 -4.97
CA TYR A 236 11.14 5.24 -5.75
C TYR A 236 10.41 6.43 -5.10
N PHE A 237 9.61 6.22 -4.06
CA PHE A 237 9.13 7.29 -3.19
C PHE A 237 9.93 7.36 -1.89
N LEU A 238 10.20 6.22 -1.26
CA LEU A 238 10.88 6.14 0.03
C LEU A 238 12.30 6.72 -0.02
N LEU A 239 13.11 6.32 -1.01
CA LEU A 239 14.50 6.74 -1.11
C LEU A 239 14.64 8.25 -1.39
N PRO A 240 13.92 8.86 -2.36
CA PRO A 240 13.95 10.31 -2.53
C PRO A 240 13.44 11.06 -1.30
N THR A 241 12.41 10.55 -0.62
CA THR A 241 11.89 11.15 0.63
C THR A 241 12.98 11.18 1.71
N GLY A 242 13.67 10.06 1.94
CA GLY A 242 14.78 9.98 2.90
C GLY A 242 15.94 10.92 2.55
N LEU A 243 16.32 11.00 1.26
CA LEU A 243 17.33 11.93 0.77
C LEU A 243 16.96 13.39 1.08
N ILE A 244 15.72 13.79 0.79
CA ILE A 244 15.25 15.16 0.98
C ILE A 244 15.15 15.52 2.47
N ILE A 245 14.75 14.58 3.34
CA ILE A 245 14.83 14.74 4.79
C ILE A 245 16.28 15.00 5.22
N GLY A 246 17.25 14.27 4.67
CA GLY A 246 18.68 14.48 4.92
C GLY A 246 19.19 15.85 4.46
N VAL A 247 18.83 16.26 3.24
CA VAL A 247 19.18 17.58 2.69
C VAL A 247 18.60 18.71 3.56
N LEU A 248 17.32 18.62 3.94
CA LEU A 248 16.68 19.60 4.82
C LEU A 248 17.34 19.63 6.20
N ASN A 249 17.71 18.48 6.76
CA ASN A 249 18.43 18.42 8.03
C ASN A 249 19.72 19.21 7.98
N HIS A 250 20.53 19.00 6.93
CA HIS A 250 21.80 19.71 6.76
C HIS A 250 21.58 21.21 6.54
N ARG A 251 20.64 21.60 5.67
CA ARG A 251 20.37 23.01 5.33
C ARG A 251 19.84 23.82 6.52
N MET A 252 19.10 23.19 7.43
CA MET A 252 18.52 23.85 8.59
C MET A 252 19.38 23.73 9.86
N GLY A 253 20.69 23.56 9.70
CA GLY A 253 21.65 23.60 10.80
C GLY A 253 21.65 22.35 11.68
N GLY A 254 21.15 21.22 11.19
CA GLY A 254 21.27 19.93 11.86
C GLY A 254 22.74 19.58 12.08
N LYS A 255 23.14 19.49 13.35
CA LYS A 255 24.51 19.13 13.72
C LYS A 255 24.66 17.61 13.74
N PRO A 256 25.76 17.06 13.20
CA PRO A 256 26.05 15.64 13.37
C PRO A 256 26.27 15.36 14.86
N LEU A 257 25.56 14.38 15.41
CA LEU A 257 25.83 13.87 16.75
C LEU A 257 27.12 13.03 16.76
N PHE A 258 27.34 12.25 15.72
CA PHE A 258 28.51 11.41 15.51
C PHE A 258 28.99 11.54 14.06
N THR A 259 30.30 11.46 13.86
CA THR A 259 30.90 11.33 12.54
C THR A 259 31.55 9.96 12.44
N THR A 260 31.27 9.24 11.37
CA THR A 260 31.80 7.89 11.14
C THR A 260 32.86 7.93 10.05
N PRO A 261 33.90 7.07 10.13
CA PRO A 261 34.89 6.97 9.06
C PRO A 261 34.25 6.41 7.79
N ARG A 262 34.87 6.69 6.64
CA ARG A 262 34.38 6.26 5.31
C ARG A 262 34.17 4.74 5.22
N TRP A 263 34.99 3.97 5.94
CA TRP A 263 34.87 2.52 6.03
C TRP A 263 33.56 2.04 6.64
N THR A 264 32.94 2.82 7.55
CA THR A 264 31.60 2.50 8.07
C THR A 264 30.54 2.59 6.99
N LEU A 265 30.61 3.62 6.13
CA LEU A 265 29.72 3.73 4.97
C LEU A 265 29.97 2.59 3.98
N MET A 266 31.22 2.25 3.69
CA MET A 266 31.55 1.13 2.81
C MET A 266 31.05 -0.20 3.37
N GLY A 267 31.24 -0.47 4.65
CA GLY A 267 30.72 -1.66 5.33
C GLY A 267 29.20 -1.71 5.30
N PHE A 268 28.52 -0.58 5.54
CA PHE A 268 27.07 -0.48 5.44
C PHE A 268 26.58 -0.75 4.01
N LEU A 269 27.21 -0.14 2.99
CA LEU A 269 26.87 -0.38 1.59
C LEU A 269 27.09 -1.85 1.22
N LEU A 270 28.20 -2.46 1.63
CA LEU A 270 28.49 -3.87 1.41
C LEU A 270 27.45 -4.77 2.08
N LEU A 271 27.05 -4.47 3.32
CA LEU A 271 25.99 -5.19 4.03
C LEU A 271 24.64 -5.07 3.31
N VAL A 272 24.25 -3.86 2.91
CA VAL A 272 22.99 -3.63 2.19
C VAL A 272 23.02 -4.31 0.82
N SER A 273 24.14 -4.25 0.10
CA SER A 273 24.32 -4.96 -1.17
C SER A 273 24.24 -6.47 -0.99
N ALA A 274 24.91 -7.04 0.01
CA ALA A 274 24.86 -8.47 0.31
C ALA A 274 23.43 -8.91 0.68
N LEU A 275 22.75 -8.14 1.53
CA LEU A 275 21.35 -8.38 1.90
C LEU A 275 20.43 -8.35 0.67
N LEU A 276 20.59 -7.33 -0.18
CA LEU A 276 19.80 -7.21 -1.42
C LEU A 276 20.10 -8.37 -2.37
N SER A 277 21.35 -8.80 -2.51
CA SER A 277 21.72 -9.96 -3.31
C SER A 277 21.06 -11.24 -2.79
N ILE A 278 21.03 -11.46 -1.47
CA ILE A 278 20.33 -12.61 -0.87
C ILE A 278 18.84 -12.54 -1.19
N ILE A 279 18.19 -11.39 -0.99
CA ILE A 279 16.76 -11.20 -1.27
C ILE A 279 16.44 -11.44 -2.75
N VAL A 280 17.28 -10.95 -3.67
CA VAL A 280 17.08 -11.13 -5.12
C VAL A 280 17.24 -12.60 -5.52
N VAL A 281 18.24 -13.31 -4.98
CA VAL A 281 18.43 -14.74 -5.23
C VAL A 281 17.24 -15.54 -4.70
N ASP A 282 16.81 -15.28 -3.46
CA ASP A 282 15.63 -15.90 -2.88
C ASP A 282 14.38 -15.59 -3.72
N TYR A 283 14.20 -14.35 -4.17
CA TYR A 283 13.05 -13.93 -4.97
C TYR A 283 12.95 -14.74 -6.26
N PHE A 284 14.02 -14.91 -7.03
CA PHE A 284 13.98 -15.70 -8.26
C PHE A 284 13.67 -17.17 -8.00
N ARG A 285 14.17 -17.74 -6.88
CA ARG A 285 13.84 -19.12 -6.48
C ARG A 285 12.37 -19.26 -6.09
N VAL A 286 11.85 -18.31 -5.33
CA VAL A 286 10.44 -18.22 -4.93
C VAL A 286 9.56 -18.06 -6.17
N GLU A 287 9.90 -17.15 -7.07
CA GLU A 287 9.15 -16.88 -8.30
C GLU A 287 9.05 -18.14 -9.17
N ALA A 288 10.18 -18.82 -9.43
CA ALA A 288 10.20 -20.06 -10.19
C ALA A 288 9.32 -21.14 -9.55
N SER A 289 9.46 -21.38 -8.23
CA SER A 289 8.66 -22.38 -7.51
C SER A 289 7.17 -22.02 -7.46
N TYR A 290 6.84 -20.74 -7.33
CA TYR A 290 5.47 -20.22 -7.36
C TYR A 290 4.81 -20.40 -8.74
N GLN A 291 5.55 -20.14 -9.83
CA GLN A 291 5.05 -20.39 -11.18
C GLN A 291 4.73 -21.87 -11.38
N THR A 292 5.63 -22.78 -10.98
CA THR A 292 5.35 -24.23 -11.05
C THR A 292 4.13 -24.61 -10.20
N ALA A 293 4.03 -24.10 -8.96
CA ALA A 293 2.89 -24.37 -8.08
C ALA A 293 1.55 -23.93 -8.70
N ARG A 294 1.54 -22.80 -9.41
CA ARG A 294 0.33 -22.33 -10.12
C ARG A 294 -0.06 -23.23 -11.27
N PHE A 295 0.89 -23.74 -12.04
CA PHE A 295 0.60 -24.71 -13.12
C PHE A 295 0.12 -26.05 -12.57
N GLU A 296 0.72 -26.53 -11.48
CA GLU A 296 0.27 -27.74 -10.76
C GLU A 296 -1.18 -27.62 -10.29
N LEU A 297 -1.51 -26.51 -9.60
CA LEU A 297 -2.87 -26.25 -9.11
C LEU A 297 -3.88 -26.08 -10.26
N ALA A 298 -3.46 -25.50 -11.38
CA ALA A 298 -4.28 -25.38 -12.58
C ALA A 298 -4.34 -26.70 -13.40
N ARG A 299 -3.59 -27.73 -13.02
CA ARG A 299 -3.43 -29.00 -13.77
C ARG A 299 -2.99 -28.79 -15.22
N ILE A 300 -2.09 -27.81 -15.43
CA ILE A 300 -1.54 -27.47 -16.74
C ILE A 300 -0.12 -28.04 -16.85
N GLY A 301 0.13 -28.81 -17.91
CA GLY A 301 1.42 -29.43 -18.19
C GLY A 301 1.60 -30.81 -17.53
N THR A 302 2.78 -31.39 -17.71
CA THR A 302 3.12 -32.76 -17.27
C THR A 302 4.32 -32.79 -16.30
N LEU A 303 4.74 -31.62 -15.80
CA LEU A 303 5.86 -31.54 -14.89
C LEU A 303 5.53 -32.25 -13.57
N PRO A 304 6.51 -32.96 -12.97
CA PRO A 304 6.32 -33.53 -11.64
C PRO A 304 6.06 -32.40 -10.61
N PRO A 305 5.42 -32.72 -9.48
CA PRO A 305 5.20 -31.76 -8.41
C PRO A 305 6.51 -31.08 -8.00
N GLY A 306 6.52 -29.75 -8.02
CA GLY A 306 7.67 -28.95 -7.64
C GLY A 306 7.96 -29.03 -6.14
N ARG A 307 9.21 -28.73 -5.76
CA ARG A 307 9.63 -28.64 -4.36
C ARG A 307 9.45 -27.21 -3.82
N PRO A 308 9.26 -27.04 -2.51
CA PRO A 308 9.40 -25.73 -1.88
C PRO A 308 10.75 -25.08 -2.23
N PRO A 309 10.81 -23.76 -2.42
CA PRO A 309 12.04 -23.08 -2.79
C PRO A 309 13.04 -23.10 -1.62
N GLU A 310 14.32 -23.32 -1.93
CA GLU A 310 15.41 -23.18 -0.96
C GLU A 310 15.78 -21.71 -0.80
N VAL A 311 15.33 -21.11 0.29
CA VAL A 311 15.50 -19.68 0.60
C VAL A 311 16.26 -19.48 1.91
N VAL A 312 16.98 -18.38 2.00
CA VAL A 312 17.73 -17.97 3.20
C VAL A 312 16.89 -17.04 4.08
N MET A 313 16.27 -16.01 3.49
CA MET A 313 15.53 -14.97 4.18
C MET A 313 14.04 -14.96 3.87
N LEU A 314 13.62 -15.24 2.63
CA LEU A 314 12.19 -15.19 2.24
C LEU A 314 11.42 -16.45 2.67
N ASN A 315 11.65 -16.90 3.90
CA ASN A 315 11.06 -18.12 4.46
C ASN A 315 9.53 -18.08 4.48
N GLN A 316 8.92 -16.94 4.75
CA GLN A 316 7.46 -16.75 4.73
C GLN A 316 6.85 -17.08 3.34
N LEU A 317 7.56 -16.78 2.25
CA LEU A 317 7.11 -17.12 0.89
C LEU A 317 7.33 -18.60 0.58
N ARG A 318 8.41 -19.22 1.08
CA ARG A 318 8.59 -20.67 1.02
C ARG A 318 7.45 -21.38 1.75
N GLU A 319 7.12 -20.95 2.96
CA GLU A 319 6.02 -21.55 3.75
C GLU A 319 4.68 -21.36 3.06
N GLN A 320 4.42 -20.18 2.48
CA GLN A 320 3.20 -19.94 1.70
C GLN A 320 3.08 -20.91 0.52
N ILE A 321 4.14 -21.08 -0.27
CA ILE A 321 4.16 -22.02 -1.42
C ILE A 321 4.01 -23.48 -0.94
N THR A 322 4.63 -23.82 0.19
CA THR A 322 4.48 -25.16 0.81
C THR A 322 3.02 -25.41 1.20
N PHE A 323 2.38 -24.41 1.82
CA PHE A 323 0.96 -24.47 2.18
C PHE A 323 0.03 -24.57 0.97
N MET A 324 0.37 -23.93 -0.16
CA MET A 324 -0.40 -24.08 -1.41
C MET A 324 -0.49 -25.55 -1.85
N ARG A 325 0.60 -26.32 -1.70
CA ARG A 325 0.68 -27.75 -2.05
C ARG A 325 0.23 -28.72 -0.96
N TYR A 326 0.17 -28.27 0.28
CA TYR A 326 -0.09 -29.14 1.44
C TYR A 326 -1.56 -29.59 1.50
N GLU A 327 -1.91 -30.87 1.42
CA GLU A 327 -3.32 -31.29 1.57
C GLU A 327 -3.68 -31.61 3.03
N PRO A 328 -4.75 -31.01 3.60
CA PRO A 328 -5.23 -31.35 4.94
C PRO A 328 -5.61 -32.82 5.06
N LYS A 329 -5.20 -33.45 6.16
CA LYS A 329 -5.42 -34.86 6.46
C LYS A 329 -5.76 -35.07 7.94
N GLU A 330 -6.29 -36.25 8.26
CA GLU A 330 -6.45 -36.69 9.64
C GLU A 330 -5.08 -36.99 10.29
N GLY A 331 -5.00 -36.87 11.62
CA GLY A 331 -3.77 -37.13 12.38
C GLY A 331 -2.70 -36.04 12.26
N MET A 332 -3.06 -34.82 11.85
CA MET A 332 -2.15 -33.67 11.89
C MET A 332 -1.80 -33.33 13.34
N THR A 333 -0.52 -33.06 13.57
CA THR A 333 -0.01 -32.64 14.87
C THR A 333 -0.51 -31.24 15.24
N PRO A 334 -0.55 -30.90 16.55
CA PRO A 334 -0.88 -29.54 16.97
C PRO A 334 0.01 -28.46 16.33
N GLN A 335 1.29 -28.78 16.07
CA GLN A 335 2.24 -27.88 15.41
C GLN A 335 1.90 -27.65 13.93
N GLU A 336 1.49 -28.69 13.20
CA GLU A 336 1.04 -28.56 11.82
C GLU A 336 -0.25 -27.72 11.73
N LEU A 337 -1.20 -27.94 12.64
CA LEU A 337 -2.43 -27.15 12.69
C LEU A 337 -2.17 -25.67 13.01
N ASP A 338 -1.29 -25.38 13.97
CA ASP A 338 -0.85 -24.01 14.27
C ASP A 338 -0.12 -23.36 13.07
N TRP A 339 0.76 -24.11 12.40
CA TRP A 339 1.43 -23.64 11.18
C TRP A 339 0.42 -23.24 10.08
N THR A 340 -0.59 -24.07 9.81
CA THR A 340 -1.61 -23.73 8.79
C THR A 340 -2.35 -22.44 9.15
N GLN A 341 -2.69 -22.24 10.42
CA GLN A 341 -3.38 -21.04 10.89
C GLN A 341 -2.51 -19.80 10.74
N LYS A 342 -1.24 -19.87 11.15
CA LYS A 342 -0.28 -18.75 11.04
C LYS A 342 -0.07 -18.30 9.60
N ILE A 343 0.13 -19.23 8.66
CA ILE A 343 0.34 -18.89 7.25
C ILE A 343 -0.87 -18.18 6.64
N VAL A 344 -2.08 -18.64 6.97
CA VAL A 344 -3.32 -18.02 6.47
C VAL A 344 -3.61 -16.68 7.11
N SER A 345 -3.17 -16.45 8.35
CA SER A 345 -3.27 -15.13 8.99
C SER A 345 -2.46 -14.05 8.27
N VAL A 346 -1.30 -14.41 7.70
CA VAL A 346 -0.46 -13.49 6.92
C VAL A 346 -0.99 -13.33 5.49
N TYR A 347 -1.37 -14.45 4.84
CA TYR A 347 -1.86 -14.48 3.47
C TYR A 347 -3.30 -15.03 3.36
N PRO A 348 -4.30 -14.30 3.86
CA PRO A 348 -5.69 -14.77 3.83
C PRO A 348 -6.25 -14.75 2.42
N SER A 349 -6.97 -15.81 2.08
CA SER A 349 -7.80 -15.95 0.89
C SER A 349 -8.96 -16.88 1.20
N SER A 350 -10.05 -16.80 0.43
CA SER A 350 -11.22 -17.68 0.58
C SER A 350 -10.82 -19.16 0.59
N GLY A 351 -9.98 -19.58 -0.37
CA GLY A 351 -9.48 -20.95 -0.48
C GLY A 351 -8.54 -21.35 0.67
N SER A 352 -7.62 -20.47 1.09
CA SER A 352 -6.70 -20.79 2.19
C SER A 352 -7.41 -20.88 3.55
N ILE A 353 -8.38 -20.01 3.81
CA ILE A 353 -9.24 -20.07 5.01
C ILE A 353 -10.05 -21.36 5.03
N TYR A 354 -10.66 -21.74 3.90
CA TYR A 354 -11.37 -23.02 3.79
C TYR A 354 -10.46 -24.21 4.10
N LYS A 355 -9.22 -24.18 3.61
CA LYS A 355 -8.24 -25.24 3.82
C LYS A 355 -7.87 -25.42 5.31
N VAL A 356 -7.75 -24.31 6.04
CA VAL A 356 -7.56 -24.32 7.50
C VAL A 356 -8.80 -24.86 8.21
N ALA A 357 -10.00 -24.42 7.83
CA ALA A 357 -11.24 -24.93 8.42
C ALA A 357 -11.38 -26.46 8.21
N LYS A 358 -11.02 -26.96 7.02
CA LYS A 358 -10.99 -28.38 6.71
C LYS A 358 -9.97 -29.14 7.56
N ALA A 359 -8.75 -28.61 7.69
CA ALA A 359 -7.72 -29.20 8.56
C ALA A 359 -8.19 -29.32 10.01
N LEU A 360 -8.82 -28.28 10.55
CA LEU A 360 -9.35 -28.29 11.91
C LEU A 360 -10.51 -29.28 12.08
N ALA A 361 -11.43 -29.37 11.11
CA ALA A 361 -12.54 -30.31 11.15
C ALA A 361 -12.06 -31.77 11.13
N LEU A 362 -11.16 -32.12 10.21
CA LEU A 362 -10.55 -33.46 10.09
C LEU A 362 -9.77 -33.88 11.33
N ASN A 363 -9.33 -32.93 12.16
CA ASN A 363 -8.56 -33.20 13.37
C ASN A 363 -9.36 -32.91 14.65
N GLY A 364 -10.69 -33.03 14.58
CA GLY A 364 -11.55 -33.03 15.77
C GLY A 364 -11.70 -31.67 16.45
N GLN A 365 -11.49 -30.56 15.74
CA GLN A 365 -11.63 -29.20 16.27
C GLN A 365 -12.83 -28.44 15.64
N PRO A 366 -14.07 -28.90 15.84
CA PRO A 366 -15.24 -28.37 15.14
C PRO A 366 -15.56 -26.91 15.47
N VAL A 367 -15.30 -26.49 16.71
CA VAL A 367 -15.55 -25.10 17.16
C VAL A 367 -14.62 -24.13 16.43
N GLN A 368 -13.33 -24.45 16.34
CA GLN A 368 -12.36 -23.61 15.62
C GLN A 368 -12.62 -23.64 14.11
N ALA A 369 -12.92 -24.82 13.54
CA ALA A 369 -13.28 -24.93 12.12
C ALA A 369 -14.47 -24.01 11.77
N LYS A 370 -15.53 -24.01 12.59
CA LYS A 370 -16.68 -23.12 12.39
C LYS A 370 -16.31 -21.64 12.47
N LEU A 371 -15.39 -21.26 13.37
CA LEU A 371 -14.91 -19.88 13.47
C LEU A 371 -14.17 -19.45 12.20
N TRP A 372 -13.31 -20.31 11.64
CA TRP A 372 -12.63 -20.05 10.39
C TRP A 372 -13.59 -19.95 9.20
N LEU A 373 -14.65 -20.77 9.14
CA LEU A 373 -15.69 -20.64 8.11
C LEU A 373 -16.42 -19.29 8.19
N LYS A 374 -16.70 -18.79 9.41
CA LYS A 374 -17.32 -17.46 9.59
C LYS A 374 -16.46 -16.36 8.98
N ARG A 375 -15.13 -16.49 9.07
CA ARG A 375 -14.18 -15.50 8.52
C ARG A 375 -14.23 -15.46 6.99
N VAL A 376 -14.45 -16.58 6.29
CA VAL A 376 -14.47 -16.64 4.81
C VAL A 376 -15.35 -15.54 4.22
N CYS A 377 -16.61 -15.49 4.64
CA CYS A 377 -17.61 -14.57 4.09
C CYS A 377 -17.45 -13.14 4.58
N LYS A 378 -16.58 -12.89 5.57
CA LYS A 378 -16.25 -11.56 6.06
C LYS A 378 -15.14 -10.89 5.25
N VAL A 379 -14.23 -11.68 4.69
CA VAL A 379 -13.00 -11.20 4.02
C VAL A 379 -12.93 -11.52 2.53
N SER A 380 -13.94 -12.21 1.97
CA SER A 380 -14.01 -12.63 0.57
C SER A 380 -15.23 -12.03 -0.11
N SER A 381 -15.27 -12.02 -1.45
CA SER A 381 -16.47 -11.58 -2.18
C SER A 381 -17.67 -12.49 -1.90
N VAL A 382 -18.88 -12.02 -2.23
CA VAL A 382 -20.11 -12.82 -2.06
C VAL A 382 -20.05 -14.09 -2.93
N GLU A 383 -19.54 -13.97 -4.15
CA GLU A 383 -19.38 -15.08 -5.08
C GLU A 383 -18.40 -16.11 -4.53
N GLU A 384 -17.25 -15.67 -4.01
CA GLU A 384 -16.26 -16.56 -3.40
C GLU A 384 -16.81 -17.27 -2.16
N CYS A 385 -17.50 -16.55 -1.28
CA CYS A 385 -18.19 -17.14 -0.11
C CYS A 385 -19.17 -18.25 -0.55
N ASN A 386 -20.00 -17.98 -1.57
CA ASN A 386 -20.97 -18.95 -2.10
C ASN A 386 -20.30 -20.17 -2.76
N VAL A 387 -19.13 -19.99 -3.40
CA VAL A 387 -18.34 -21.11 -3.91
C VAL A 387 -17.83 -21.97 -2.76
N ILE A 388 -17.22 -21.37 -1.74
CA ILE A 388 -16.70 -22.12 -0.58
C ILE A 388 -17.82 -22.85 0.17
N GLN A 389 -19.01 -22.24 0.31
CA GLN A 389 -20.16 -22.88 0.94
C GLN A 389 -20.57 -24.17 0.20
N ARG A 390 -20.60 -24.13 -1.14
CA ARG A 390 -20.92 -25.31 -1.96
C ARG A 390 -19.85 -26.38 -1.84
N VAL A 391 -18.57 -26.00 -1.86
CA VAL A 391 -17.46 -26.93 -1.68
C VAL A 391 -17.50 -27.59 -0.29
N TRP A 392 -17.76 -26.82 0.77
CA TRP A 392 -17.90 -27.37 2.13
C TRP A 392 -19.04 -28.40 2.21
N LYS A 393 -20.19 -28.09 1.61
CA LYS A 393 -21.34 -28.99 1.57
C LYS A 393 -21.02 -30.32 0.86
N LEU A 394 -20.29 -30.26 -0.25
CA LEU A 394 -19.85 -31.47 -0.97
C LEU A 394 -18.89 -32.31 -0.12
N ASP A 395 -17.93 -31.67 0.53
CA ASP A 395 -17.00 -32.37 1.42
C ASP A 395 -17.70 -33.00 2.62
N SER A 396 -18.66 -32.30 3.25
CA SER A 396 -19.48 -32.84 4.35
C SER A 396 -20.21 -34.13 3.95
N GLN A 397 -20.65 -34.27 2.70
CA GLN A 397 -21.30 -35.51 2.24
C GLN A 397 -20.34 -36.70 2.20
N SER A 398 -19.04 -36.45 2.03
CA SER A 398 -18.01 -37.47 1.88
C SER A 398 -17.26 -37.80 3.18
N ASN A 399 -17.29 -36.91 4.18
CA ASN A 399 -16.52 -37.06 5.41
C ASN A 399 -17.35 -36.66 6.67
N PRO A 400 -17.61 -37.61 7.59
CA PRO A 400 -18.39 -37.35 8.81
C PRO A 400 -17.81 -36.28 9.74
N LEU A 401 -16.48 -36.14 9.83
CA LEU A 401 -15.83 -35.14 10.67
C LEU A 401 -16.07 -33.73 10.13
N ILE A 402 -16.14 -33.58 8.81
CA ILE A 402 -16.51 -32.33 8.15
C ILE A 402 -18.01 -32.06 8.31
N ASP A 403 -18.87 -33.09 8.20
CA ASP A 403 -20.33 -32.92 8.40
C ASP A 403 -20.71 -32.47 9.82
N ALA A 404 -19.92 -32.86 10.82
CA ALA A 404 -20.09 -32.42 12.20
C ALA A 404 -19.98 -30.89 12.36
N VAL A 405 -19.33 -30.21 11.41
CA VAL A 405 -19.18 -28.75 11.39
C VAL A 405 -20.19 -28.14 10.42
N LYS A 406 -21.34 -27.72 10.94
CA LYS A 406 -22.35 -27.04 10.14
C LYS A 406 -21.88 -25.65 9.72
N TRP A 407 -22.15 -25.31 8.47
CA TRP A 407 -21.86 -24.00 7.90
C TRP A 407 -22.47 -22.89 8.78
N PRO A 408 -21.72 -21.82 9.09
CA PRO A 408 -22.26 -20.73 9.89
C PRO A 408 -23.31 -19.94 9.10
N ASN A 409 -24.48 -19.75 9.71
CA ASN A 409 -25.55 -18.89 9.17
C ASN A 409 -25.13 -17.42 9.15
#